data_AF-T0ZAH1-F1
#
_entry.id   AF-T0ZAH1-F1
#
_cell.length_a   1.000
_cell.length_b   1.000
_cell.length_c   1.000
_cell.angle_alpha   90.00
_cell.angle_beta   90.00
_cell.angle_gamma   90.00
#
_symmetry.space_group_name_H-M   'P 1'
#
loop_
_entity.id
_entity.type
_entity.pdbx_description
1 polymer ?
#
loop_
_entity_poly.entity_id
_entity_poly.type
_entity_poly.pdbx_seq_one_letter_code
_entity_poly.pdbx_strand_id
1 'polypeptide(L)'
;ISGREYNPSGLHTYLVNGTADVLFHKGIIQFQIMPAGIGTADIESSQYVFEVETGLKKDINDIGRRIEQYKKQGKDTIIVVPNEETKRKYEGEYPKVRVLTLAELWEARL
;
A
#
# COMPACT_ATOMS: atom_id res chain seq x y z
N ILE A 1 -13.53 29.75 7.50
CA ILE A 1 -13.02 28.57 8.26
C ILE A 1 -11.90 27.98 7.42
N SER A 2 -10.70 27.96 7.98
CA SER A 2 -9.41 27.72 7.32
C SER A 2 -9.38 26.41 6.55
N GLY A 3 -8.71 26.43 5.39
CA GLY A 3 -8.40 25.24 4.61
C GLY A 3 -7.70 24.20 5.48
N ARG A 4 -8.28 23.00 5.55
CA ARG A 4 -7.51 21.82 5.92
C ARG A 4 -6.54 21.60 4.77
N GLU A 5 -5.32 22.07 4.91
CA GLU A 5 -4.20 21.52 4.14
C GLU A 5 -4.21 20.01 4.44
N TYR A 6 -4.65 19.24 3.45
CA TYR A 6 -4.48 17.80 3.43
C TYR A 6 -2.98 17.59 3.59
N ASN A 7 -2.55 16.93 4.67
CA ASN A 7 -1.14 16.63 4.88
C ASN A 7 -0.86 15.23 4.30
N PRO A 8 -0.32 15.11 3.06
CA PRO A 8 -0.05 13.82 2.42
C PRO A 8 0.74 12.86 3.30
N SER A 9 1.69 13.39 4.09
CA SER A 9 2.50 12.57 4.99
C SER A 9 1.66 11.99 6.13
N GLY A 10 0.73 12.75 6.69
CA GLY A 10 -0.17 12.27 7.73
C GLY A 10 -1.09 11.15 7.27
N LEU A 11 -1.70 11.28 6.08
CA LEU A 11 -2.55 10.22 5.53
C LEU A 11 -1.74 8.97 5.16
N HIS A 12 -0.56 9.15 4.56
CA HIS A 12 0.32 8.03 4.24
C HIS A 12 0.75 7.27 5.50
N THR A 13 1.22 7.98 6.52
CA THR A 13 1.60 7.37 7.81
C THR A 13 0.42 6.67 8.48
N TYR A 14 -0.78 7.24 8.42
CA TYR A 14 -1.99 6.58 8.92
C TYR A 14 -2.25 5.24 8.22
N LEU A 15 -2.15 5.21 6.89
CA LEU A 15 -2.37 3.98 6.11
C LEU A 15 -1.28 2.94 6.40
N VAL A 16 0.00 3.33 6.44
CA VAL A 16 1.12 2.43 6.80
C VAL A 16 0.89 1.79 8.18
N ASN A 17 0.58 2.60 9.19
CA ASN A 17 0.34 2.10 10.54
C ASN A 17 -0.92 1.22 10.61
N GLY A 18 -1.99 1.60 9.91
CA GLY A 18 -3.21 0.79 9.82
C GLY A 18 -2.95 -0.56 9.13
N THR A 19 -2.18 -0.58 8.04
CA THR A 19 -1.77 -1.82 7.37
C THR A 19 -0.97 -2.70 8.31
N ALA A 20 0.05 -2.16 8.98
CA ALA A 20 0.84 -2.90 9.96
C ALA A 20 -0.02 -3.52 11.08
N ASP A 21 -1.01 -2.76 11.58
CA ASP A 21 -1.95 -3.23 12.58
C ASP A 21 -2.82 -4.39 12.07
N VAL A 22 -3.32 -4.31 10.83
CA VAL A 22 -4.07 -5.42 10.19
C VAL A 22 -3.20 -6.67 10.07
N LEU A 23 -1.94 -6.53 9.63
CA LEU A 23 -1.03 -7.67 9.51
C LEU A 23 -0.78 -8.35 10.84
N PHE A 24 -0.55 -7.56 11.89
CA PHE A 24 -0.40 -8.06 13.25
C PHE A 24 -1.62 -8.84 13.72
N HIS A 25 -2.83 -8.29 13.55
CA HIS A 25 -4.09 -8.96 13.93
C HIS A 25 -4.37 -10.23 13.11
N LYS A 26 -3.83 -10.33 11.89
CA LYS A 26 -3.89 -11.53 11.05
C LYS A 26 -2.81 -12.56 11.36
N GLY A 27 -1.94 -12.31 12.34
CA GLY A 27 -0.86 -13.22 12.72
C GLY A 27 0.37 -13.15 11.80
N ILE A 28 0.41 -12.22 10.85
CA ILE A 28 1.59 -11.92 10.05
C ILE A 28 2.46 -10.99 10.90
N ILE A 29 3.31 -11.55 11.75
CA ILE A 29 4.17 -10.80 12.68
C ILE A 29 5.60 -10.60 12.17
N GLN A 30 6.00 -11.34 11.13
CA GLN A 30 7.30 -11.19 10.48
C GLN A 30 7.18 -10.24 9.27
N PHE A 31 7.09 -8.95 9.56
CA PHE A 31 7.15 -7.90 8.55
C PHE A 31 8.02 -6.74 9.02
N GLN A 32 8.45 -5.91 8.07
CA GLN A 32 9.21 -4.69 8.31
C GLN A 32 8.52 -3.51 7.65
N ILE A 33 8.33 -2.42 8.40
CA ILE A 33 7.99 -1.11 7.83
C ILE A 33 9.27 -0.49 7.31
N MET A 34 9.28 -0.12 6.03
CA MET A 34 10.47 0.38 5.35
C MET A 34 10.60 1.90 5.51
N PRO A 35 11.83 2.45 5.59
CA PRO A 35 12.05 3.89 5.54
C PRO A 35 11.47 4.52 4.27
N ALA A 36 10.90 5.72 4.38
CA ALA A 36 10.45 6.45 3.21
C ALA A 36 11.64 6.88 2.31
N GLY A 37 11.44 6.88 0.99
CA GLY A 37 12.39 7.46 0.02
C GLY A 37 13.54 6.55 -0.43
N ILE A 38 13.58 5.28 -0.02
CA ILE A 38 14.65 4.34 -0.38
C ILE A 38 14.30 3.44 -1.58
N GLY A 39 13.20 3.70 -2.28
CA GLY A 39 12.79 2.94 -3.48
C GLY A 39 12.31 1.51 -3.21
N THR A 40 11.88 1.21 -1.99
CA THR A 40 11.22 -0.04 -1.58
C THR A 40 9.71 0.15 -1.44
N ALA A 41 8.97 -0.95 -1.27
CA ALA A 41 7.60 -0.91 -0.75
C ALA A 41 7.56 -0.35 0.68
N ASP A 42 6.37 0.03 1.15
CA ASP A 42 6.20 0.60 2.50
C ASP A 42 6.26 -0.46 3.60
N ILE A 43 5.76 -1.66 3.33
CA ILE A 43 5.82 -2.80 4.25
C ILE A 43 6.19 -4.06 3.49
N GLU A 44 7.15 -4.82 4.01
CA GLU A 44 7.57 -6.10 3.43
C GLU A 44 7.45 -7.24 4.44
N SER A 45 6.92 -8.38 3.98
CA SER A 45 6.98 -9.67 4.67
C SER A 45 7.62 -10.74 3.78
N SER A 46 7.61 -11.99 4.22
CA SER A 46 8.12 -13.13 3.46
C SER A 46 7.29 -13.42 2.20
N GLN A 47 5.97 -13.28 2.28
CA GLN A 47 5.04 -13.61 1.19
C GLN A 47 4.44 -12.38 0.52
N TYR A 48 4.36 -11.25 1.22
CA TYR A 48 3.64 -10.06 0.77
C TYR A 48 4.50 -8.82 0.80
N VAL A 49 4.22 -7.89 -0.11
CA VAL A 49 4.67 -6.50 -0.03
C VAL A 49 3.48 -5.58 -0.15
N PHE A 50 3.47 -4.51 0.64
CA PHE A 50 2.39 -3.54 0.68
C PHE A 50 2.90 -2.18 0.24
N GLU A 51 2.30 -1.65 -0.82
CA GLU A 51 2.55 -0.30 -1.35
C GLU A 51 1.38 0.59 -0.93
N VAL A 52 1.65 1.66 -0.19
CA VAL A 52 0.64 2.58 0.34
C VAL A 52 0.53 3.80 -0.56
N GLU A 53 -0.64 3.95 -1.17
CA GLU A 53 -0.87 4.97 -2.19
C GLU A 53 -2.05 5.87 -1.83
N THR A 54 -1.75 7.14 -1.56
CA THR A 54 -2.75 8.14 -1.12
C THR A 54 -3.50 8.80 -2.27
N GLY A 55 -3.10 8.55 -3.52
CA GLY A 55 -3.67 9.20 -4.71
C GLY A 55 -3.22 10.65 -4.94
N LEU A 56 -2.45 11.23 -4.01
CA LEU A 56 -1.98 12.63 -4.07
C LEU A 56 -0.77 12.83 -5.00
N LYS A 57 -0.03 11.75 -5.28
CA LYS A 57 1.09 11.78 -6.23
C LYS A 57 0.53 11.80 -7.66
N LYS A 58 1.12 12.65 -8.51
CA LYS A 58 0.75 12.76 -9.94
C LYS A 58 1.28 11.59 -10.76
N ASP A 59 2.39 10.99 -10.36
CA ASP A 59 3.03 9.90 -11.09
C ASP A 59 2.74 8.56 -10.42
N ILE A 60 1.95 7.72 -11.11
CA ILE A 60 1.62 6.36 -10.67
C ILE A 60 2.67 5.35 -11.16
N ASN A 61 3.42 5.69 -12.21
CA ASN A 61 4.22 4.74 -12.97
C ASN A 61 5.40 4.15 -12.20
N ASP A 62 5.81 4.78 -11.10
CA ASP A 62 6.99 4.39 -10.33
C ASP A 62 6.85 3.02 -9.65
N ILE A 63 5.63 2.57 -9.35
CA ILE A 63 5.42 1.33 -8.59
C ILE A 63 5.44 0.07 -9.46
N GLY A 64 5.20 0.21 -10.77
CA GLY A 64 5.14 -0.91 -11.71
C GLY A 64 6.43 -1.74 -11.75
N ARG A 65 7.59 -1.08 -11.78
CA ARG A 65 8.89 -1.77 -11.76
C ARG A 65 9.11 -2.54 -10.44
N ARG A 66 8.66 -2.00 -9.32
CA ARG A 66 8.77 -2.66 -8.01
C ARG A 66 7.87 -3.89 -7.94
N ILE A 67 6.62 -3.79 -8.40
CA ILE A 67 5.70 -4.92 -8.51
C ILE A 67 6.35 -6.09 -9.29
N GLU A 68 6.97 -5.81 -10.43
CA GLU A 68 7.65 -6.83 -11.22
C GLU A 68 8.87 -7.44 -10.50
N GLN A 69 9.64 -6.62 -9.78
CA GLN A 69 10.79 -7.07 -9.00
C GLN A 69 10.35 -8.00 -7.85
N TYR A 70 9.33 -7.62 -7.08
CA TYR A 70 8.83 -8.43 -5.98
C TYR A 70 8.19 -9.73 -6.45
N LYS A 71 7.49 -9.70 -7.59
CA LYS A 71 6.97 -10.91 -8.22
C LYS A 71 8.08 -11.90 -8.58
N LYS A 72 9.23 -11.44 -9.08
CA LYS A 72 10.41 -12.29 -9.35
C LYS A 72 11.01 -12.90 -8.07
N GLN A 73 10.80 -12.26 -6.93
CA GLN A 73 11.19 -12.77 -5.61
C GLN A 73 10.14 -13.72 -5.01
N GLY A 74 9.03 -13.99 -5.71
CA GLY A 74 7.94 -14.84 -5.21
C GLY A 74 7.03 -14.15 -4.19
N LYS A 75 7.08 -12.82 -4.10
CA LYS A 75 6.20 -12.03 -3.23
C LYS A 75 5.01 -11.47 -3.99
N ASP A 76 3.85 -11.44 -3.34
CA ASP A 76 2.63 -10.83 -3.84
C ASP A 76 2.55 -9.36 -3.42
N THR A 77 2.39 -8.45 -4.39
CA THR A 77 2.15 -7.03 -4.10
C THR A 77 0.68 -6.75 -3.87
N ILE A 78 0.38 -6.02 -2.79
CA ILE A 78 -0.94 -5.46 -2.48
C ILE A 78 -0.80 -3.95 -2.36
N ILE A 79 -1.61 -3.20 -3.10
CA ILE A 79 -1.65 -1.73 -3.00
C ILE A 79 -2.74 -1.35 -2.01
N VAL A 80 -2.40 -0.58 -0.98
CA VAL A 80 -3.34 -0.11 0.04
C VAL A 80 -3.66 1.36 -0.20
N VAL A 81 -4.95 1.69 -0.30
CA VAL A 81 -5.44 3.03 -0.69
C VAL A 81 -6.45 3.59 0.32
N PRO A 82 -6.64 4.92 0.39
CA PRO A 82 -7.52 5.53 1.39
C PRO A 82 -9.02 5.38 1.07
N ASN A 83 -9.39 5.20 -0.20
CA ASN A 83 -10.78 5.21 -0.64
C ASN A 83 -10.97 4.55 -2.02
N GLU A 84 -12.23 4.31 -2.37
CA GLU A 84 -12.67 3.71 -3.64
C GLU A 84 -12.28 4.51 -4.88
N GLU A 85 -12.23 5.85 -4.77
CA GLU A 85 -11.81 6.69 -5.89
C GLU A 85 -10.35 6.41 -6.27
N THR A 86 -9.47 6.39 -5.27
CA THR A 86 -8.06 6.05 -5.45
C THR A 86 -7.92 4.61 -5.92
N LYS A 87 -8.68 3.68 -5.33
CA LYS A 87 -8.69 2.27 -5.73
C LYS A 87 -8.91 2.08 -7.22
N ARG A 88 -9.98 2.66 -7.78
CA ARG A 88 -10.32 2.54 -9.21
C ARG A 88 -9.18 3.01 -10.12
N LYS A 89 -8.46 4.05 -9.72
CA LYS A 89 -7.30 4.58 -10.46
C LYS A 89 -6.19 3.53 -10.55
N TYR A 90 -5.83 2.90 -9.43
CA TYR A 90 -4.76 1.90 -9.38
C TYR A 90 -5.20 0.54 -9.95
N GLU A 91 -6.48 0.16 -9.84
CA GLU A 91 -7.01 -1.05 -10.50
C GLU A 91 -6.99 -0.91 -12.03
N GLY A 92 -7.26 0.29 -12.55
CA GLY A 92 -7.16 0.58 -13.98
C GLY A 92 -5.72 0.48 -14.50
N GLU A 93 -4.75 0.98 -13.74
CA GLU A 93 -3.34 0.95 -14.12
C GLU A 93 -2.70 -0.44 -13.93
N TYR A 94 -3.06 -1.12 -12.83
CA TYR A 94 -2.48 -2.40 -12.41
C TYR A 94 -3.54 -3.49 -12.24
N PRO A 95 -4.21 -3.93 -13.32
CA PRO A 95 -5.37 -4.84 -13.26
C PRO A 95 -5.06 -6.25 -12.74
N LYS A 96 -3.78 -6.58 -12.55
CA LYS A 96 -3.32 -7.88 -12.02
C LYS A 96 -2.84 -7.80 -10.57
N VAL A 97 -2.89 -6.62 -9.96
CA VAL A 97 -2.45 -6.36 -8.59
C VAL A 97 -3.68 -6.14 -7.71
N ARG A 98 -3.68 -6.70 -6.50
CA ARG A 98 -4.77 -6.48 -5.55
C ARG A 98 -4.66 -5.05 -5.02
N VAL A 99 -5.71 -4.26 -5.19
CA VAL A 99 -5.81 -2.91 -4.64
C VAL A 99 -6.92 -2.91 -3.60
N LEU A 100 -6.60 -2.60 -2.34
CA LEU A 100 -7.51 -2.74 -1.21
C LEU A 100 -7.56 -1.44 -0.41
N THR A 101 -8.74 -1.07 0.08
CA THR A 101 -8.82 -0.14 1.21
C THR A 101 -8.40 -0.84 2.52
N LEU A 102 -8.17 -0.10 3.60
CA LEU A 102 -7.89 -0.73 4.92
C LEU A 102 -9.02 -1.67 5.37
N ALA A 103 -10.28 -1.28 5.14
CA ALA A 103 -11.43 -2.12 5.49
C ALA A 103 -11.42 -3.44 4.69
N GLU A 104 -11.12 -3.37 3.40
CA GLU A 104 -11.04 -4.56 2.56
C GLU A 104 -9.81 -5.42 2.87
N LEU A 105 -8.70 -4.79 3.25
CA LEU A 105 -7.52 -5.50 3.74
C LEU A 105 -7.85 -6.29 5.02
N TRP A 106 -8.71 -5.74 5.90
CA TRP A 106 -9.16 -6.43 7.10
C TRP A 106 -9.94 -7.71 6.79
N GLU A 107 -10.79 -7.69 5.77
CA GLU A 107 -11.59 -8.86 5.35
C GLU A 107 -10.82 -9.81 4.42
N ALA A 108 -9.76 -9.30 3.79
CA ALA A 108 -8.99 -10.06 2.82
C ALA A 108 -8.31 -11.29 3.43
N ARG A 109 -8.30 -12.37 2.66
CA ARG A 109 -7.39 -13.49 2.89
C ARG A 109 -5.99 -13.10 2.44
N LEU A 110 -5.07 -13.20 3.39
CA LEU A 110 -3.61 -13.11 3.24
C LEU A 110 -3.02 -14.45 3.68
#